data_AF-A0A260MF54-F1
#
_entry.id   AF-A0A260MF54-F1
#
_cell.length_a   1.000
_cell.length_b   1.000
_cell.length_c   1.000
_cell.angle_alpha   90.00
_cell.angle_beta   90.00
_cell.angle_gamma   90.00
#
_symmetry.space_group_name_H-M   'P 1'
#
loop_
_entity.id
_entity.type
_entity.pdbx_description
1 polymer ?
#
loop_
_entity_poly.entity_id
_entity_poly.type
_entity_poly.pdbx_seq_one_letter_code
_entity_poly.pdbx_strand_id
1 'polypeptide(L)'
;MSDTRIPDDAKDPARDEQPGPTNEADPHYGHEDWAPGPTGRWFTATELIDWGYKPEALRRLFGPHVEGPDEIQGWLIDHVQHIEETVIYRAVELLESTFQPDRLRKMIPAPPDADQDLSDAEVAAMVDALPPTVTATASN
;
A
#
# COMPACT_ATOMS: atom_id res chain seq x y z
N MET A 1 44.59 -55.00 -20.92
CA MET A 1 43.94 -54.91 -22.24
C MET A 1 42.45 -54.83 -21.93
N SER A 2 41.94 -53.62 -21.70
CA SER A 2 41.27 -52.78 -22.71
C SER A 2 39.95 -53.45 -23.15
N ASP A 3 38.77 -52.87 -23.00
CA ASP A 3 38.44 -51.52 -23.43
C ASP A 3 37.23 -50.95 -22.67
N THR A 4 37.37 -49.68 -22.33
CA THR A 4 36.36 -48.78 -21.79
C THR A 4 35.56 -48.21 -22.96
N ARG A 5 34.25 -48.42 -23.00
CA ARG A 5 33.36 -47.54 -23.79
C ARG A 5 32.02 -47.37 -23.10
N ILE A 6 32.04 -46.53 -22.06
CA ILE A 6 30.84 -45.81 -21.63
C ILE A 6 30.49 -44.86 -22.78
N PRO A 7 29.23 -44.83 -23.28
CA PRO A 7 28.84 -43.88 -24.31
C PRO A 7 29.02 -42.45 -23.80
N ASP A 8 29.72 -41.66 -24.61
CA ASP A 8 29.92 -40.22 -24.50
C ASP A 8 28.59 -39.51 -24.77
N ASP A 9 27.73 -39.45 -23.76
CA ASP A 9 26.65 -38.46 -23.72
C ASP A 9 26.42 -38.05 -22.26
N ALA A 10 27.52 -37.62 -21.63
CA ALA A 10 27.49 -36.87 -20.39
C ALA A 10 27.16 -35.40 -20.72
N LYS A 11 25.88 -35.13 -21.01
CA LYS A 11 25.33 -33.79 -20.73
C LYS A 11 24.93 -33.75 -19.25
N ASP A 12 25.88 -33.28 -18.45
CA ASP A 12 25.63 -32.76 -17.10
C ASP A 12 24.64 -31.58 -17.20
N PRO A 13 23.79 -31.41 -16.18
CA PRO A 13 22.36 -31.27 -16.32
C PRO A 13 22.03 -29.85 -16.80
N ALA A 14 20.96 -29.73 -17.56
CA ALA A 14 20.14 -28.54 -17.38
C ALA A 14 19.70 -28.58 -15.92
N ARG A 15 20.43 -27.86 -15.06
CA ARG A 15 19.90 -27.34 -13.81
C ARG A 15 18.58 -26.71 -14.22
N ASP A 16 17.49 -27.41 -13.94
CA ASP A 16 16.20 -26.78 -13.82
C ASP A 16 16.46 -25.49 -13.04
N GLU A 17 16.14 -24.36 -13.66
CA GLU A 17 16.11 -23.07 -13.01
C GLU A 17 15.07 -23.20 -11.89
N GLN A 18 15.50 -23.76 -10.74
CA GLN A 18 14.92 -23.40 -9.47
C GLN A 18 15.06 -21.88 -9.43
N PRO A 19 13.96 -21.10 -9.43
CA PRO A 19 14.08 -19.72 -9.07
C PRO A 19 14.73 -19.70 -7.70
N GLY A 20 15.94 -19.13 -7.65
CA GLY A 20 16.71 -19.00 -6.43
C GLY A 20 15.87 -18.28 -5.37
N PRO A 21 16.22 -18.42 -4.08
CA PRO A 21 15.55 -17.65 -3.04
C PRO A 21 15.59 -16.19 -3.45
N THR A 22 14.41 -15.58 -3.55
CA THR A 22 14.20 -14.17 -3.83
C THR A 22 15.08 -13.35 -2.90
N ASN A 23 16.20 -12.88 -3.42
CA ASN A 23 17.16 -12.12 -2.66
C ASN A 23 16.62 -10.69 -2.59
N GLU A 24 16.14 -10.28 -1.42
CA GLU A 24 15.57 -8.96 -1.09
C GLU A 24 16.57 -7.79 -1.25
N ALA A 25 17.68 -8.00 -1.94
CA ALA A 25 18.79 -7.07 -2.13
C ALA A 25 19.02 -6.69 -3.59
N ASP A 26 18.08 -6.98 -4.51
CA ASP A 26 18.15 -6.50 -5.88
C ASP A 26 17.74 -5.01 -5.97
N PRO A 27 18.67 -4.09 -6.28
CA PRO A 27 18.36 -2.66 -6.41
C PRO A 27 17.55 -2.34 -7.67
N HIS A 28 17.22 -3.33 -8.51
CA HIS A 28 16.29 -3.20 -9.63
C HIS A 28 14.82 -3.43 -9.26
N TYR A 29 14.48 -3.58 -7.97
CA TYR A 29 13.11 -3.32 -7.48
C TYR A 29 12.80 -1.81 -7.52
N GLY A 30 13.01 -1.20 -8.68
CA GLY A 30 12.51 0.13 -8.98
C GLY A 30 11.00 0.01 -9.16
N HIS A 31 10.25 0.84 -8.45
CA HIS A 31 8.81 1.07 -8.65
C HIS A 31 8.47 1.60 -10.07
N GLU A 32 9.38 1.49 -11.02
CA GLU A 32 9.38 2.08 -12.36
C GLU A 32 8.83 1.12 -13.43
N ASP A 33 8.79 -0.19 -13.15
CA ASP A 33 8.31 -1.21 -14.11
C ASP A 33 6.80 -1.49 -14.04
N TRP A 34 6.05 -0.80 -13.16
CA TRP A 34 4.59 -0.85 -13.16
C TRP A 34 4.03 0.12 -14.19
N ALA A 35 4.34 -0.14 -15.47
CA ALA A 35 3.75 0.59 -16.57
C ALA A 35 2.21 0.45 -16.51
N PRO A 36 1.44 1.56 -16.55
CA PRO A 36 -0.01 1.49 -16.49
C PRO A 36 -0.55 0.82 -17.75
N GLY A 37 -0.97 -0.44 -17.60
CA GLY A 37 -1.83 -1.09 -18.59
C GLY A 37 -3.14 -0.32 -18.73
N PRO A 38 -3.76 -0.26 -19.92
CA PRO A 38 -4.79 0.71 -20.29
C PRO A 38 -6.16 0.56 -19.59
N THR A 39 -6.29 -0.25 -18.53
CA THR A 39 -7.57 -0.55 -17.87
C THR A 39 -7.45 -0.92 -16.38
N GLY A 40 -6.31 -0.62 -15.75
CA GLY A 40 -6.17 -0.83 -14.30
C GLY A 40 -7.10 0.12 -13.54
N ARG A 41 -7.85 -0.38 -12.55
CA ARG A 41 -8.54 0.48 -11.59
C ARG A 41 -7.49 1.21 -10.74
N TRP A 42 -7.77 2.45 -10.35
CA TRP A 42 -6.86 3.27 -9.55
C TRP A 42 -7.46 3.55 -8.17
N PHE A 43 -6.57 3.72 -7.20
CA PHE A 43 -6.92 4.29 -5.90
C PHE A 43 -6.34 5.68 -5.76
N THR A 44 -7.21 6.61 -5.38
CA THR A 44 -6.83 7.95 -4.94
C THR A 44 -6.30 7.91 -3.51
N ALA A 45 -5.59 8.97 -3.11
CA ALA A 45 -5.19 9.14 -1.72
C ALA A 45 -6.40 9.17 -0.77
N THR A 46 -7.51 9.80 -1.18
CA THR A 46 -8.73 9.87 -0.38
C THR A 46 -9.31 8.48 -0.11
N GLU A 47 -9.42 7.63 -1.13
CA GLU A 47 -9.93 6.27 -0.95
C GLU A 47 -9.07 5.44 0.00
N LEU A 48 -7.74 5.54 -0.10
CA LEU A 48 -6.85 4.82 0.82
C LEU A 48 -6.94 5.38 2.24
N ILE A 49 -7.13 6.69 2.40
CA ILE A 49 -7.34 7.30 3.72
C ILE A 49 -8.65 6.81 4.33
N ASP A 50 -9.73 6.73 3.53
CA ASP A 50 -11.02 6.21 3.97
C ASP A 50 -10.94 4.72 4.37
N TRP A 51 -9.97 3.98 3.81
CA TRP A 51 -9.67 2.60 4.20
C TRP A 51 -8.85 2.49 5.49
N GLY A 52 -8.44 3.62 6.08
CA GLY A 52 -7.72 3.68 7.34
C GLY A 52 -6.20 3.89 7.21
N TYR A 53 -5.69 4.13 5.99
CA TYR A 53 -4.30 4.52 5.83
C TYR A 53 -4.07 5.95 6.31
N LYS A 54 -2.98 6.15 7.04
CA LYS A 54 -2.53 7.50 7.40
C LYS A 54 -1.99 8.22 6.15
N PRO A 55 -2.32 9.50 5.93
CA PRO A 55 -1.83 10.26 4.78
C PRO A 55 -0.29 10.22 4.64
N GLU A 56 0.41 10.26 5.77
CA GLU A 56 1.88 10.26 5.82
C GLU A 56 2.49 8.87 5.54
N ALA A 57 1.69 7.82 5.61
CA ALA A 57 2.12 6.45 5.32
C ALA A 57 2.02 6.14 3.82
N LEU A 58 1.08 6.77 3.09
CA LEU A 58 0.82 6.46 1.67
C LEU A 58 2.09 6.52 0.82
N ARG A 59 2.83 7.63 0.89
CA ARG A 59 4.07 7.79 0.11
C ARG A 59 5.16 6.80 0.54
N ARG A 60 5.17 6.37 1.80
CA ARG A 60 6.18 5.43 2.30
C ARG A 60 5.88 3.99 1.89
N LEU A 61 4.60 3.62 1.86
CA LEU A 61 4.14 2.28 1.53
C LEU A 61 4.05 2.07 0.01
N PHE A 62 3.43 3.02 -0.68
CA PHE A 62 3.10 2.88 -2.10
C PHE A 62 3.99 3.71 -3.02
N GLY A 63 4.90 4.53 -2.48
CA GLY A 63 5.73 5.45 -3.28
C GLY A 63 5.00 6.72 -3.68
N PRO A 64 5.60 7.56 -4.56
CA PRO A 64 4.91 8.75 -5.10
C PRO A 64 3.63 8.34 -5.85
N HIS A 65 2.61 9.19 -5.81
CA HIS A 65 1.46 9.02 -6.71
C HIS A 65 1.89 9.31 -8.15
N VAL A 66 1.21 8.68 -9.10
CA VAL A 66 1.43 8.89 -10.52
C VAL A 66 0.11 9.29 -11.19
N GLU A 67 0.22 9.95 -12.33
CA GLU A 67 -0.93 10.33 -13.15
C GLU A 67 -1.43 9.12 -13.92
N GLY A 68 -2.64 8.68 -13.58
CA GLY A 68 -3.37 7.62 -14.26
C GLY A 68 -4.29 8.13 -15.36
N PRO A 69 -5.09 7.24 -15.96
CA PRO A 69 -6.18 7.60 -16.86
C PRO A 69 -7.13 8.62 -16.22
N ASP A 70 -7.75 9.44 -17.05
CA ASP A 70 -8.72 10.47 -16.62
C ASP A 70 -8.15 11.47 -15.60
N GLU A 71 -6.84 11.76 -15.68
CA GLU A 71 -6.11 12.70 -14.81
C GLU A 71 -6.14 12.32 -13.31
N ILE A 72 -6.47 11.05 -12.99
CA ILE A 72 -6.49 10.55 -11.62
C ILE A 72 -5.07 10.53 -11.07
N GLN A 73 -4.84 11.23 -9.96
CA GLN A 73 -3.58 11.16 -9.22
C GLN A 73 -3.67 10.08 -8.15
N GLY A 74 -2.91 9.00 -8.29
CA GLY A 74 -3.03 7.88 -7.38
C GLY A 74 -2.07 6.72 -7.63
N TRP A 75 -2.52 5.52 -7.25
CA TRP A 75 -1.78 4.28 -7.42
C TRP A 75 -2.66 3.24 -8.13
N LEU A 76 -2.01 2.37 -8.92
CA LEU A 76 -2.66 1.22 -9.51
C LEU A 76 -3.15 0.27 -8.42
N ILE A 77 -4.36 -0.28 -8.59
CA ILE A 77 -4.94 -1.27 -7.67
C ILE A 77 -4.00 -2.46 -7.46
N ASP A 78 -3.39 -2.98 -8.53
CA ASP A 78 -2.51 -4.14 -8.47
C ASP A 78 -1.24 -3.84 -7.64
N HIS A 79 -0.74 -2.61 -7.73
CA HIS A 79 0.40 -2.16 -6.91
C HIS A 79 0.01 -2.07 -5.43
N VAL A 80 -1.15 -1.48 -5.12
CA VAL A 80 -1.64 -1.40 -3.73
C VAL A 80 -1.85 -2.80 -3.16
N GLN A 81 -2.51 -3.70 -3.90
CA GLN A 81 -2.73 -5.08 -3.49
C GLN A 81 -1.42 -5.83 -3.29
N HIS A 82 -0.45 -5.66 -4.20
CA HIS A 82 0.85 -6.29 -4.06
C HIS A 82 1.54 -5.87 -2.76
N ILE A 83 1.55 -4.58 -2.43
CA ILE A 83 2.13 -4.09 -1.17
C ILE A 83 1.34 -4.59 0.05
N GLU A 84 0.00 -4.63 -0.03
CA GLU A 84 -0.83 -5.19 1.04
C GLU A 84 -0.47 -6.65 1.33
N GLU A 85 -0.41 -7.48 0.29
CA GLU A 85 -0.16 -8.92 0.42
C GLU A 85 1.28 -9.24 0.83
N THR A 86 2.26 -8.54 0.26
CA THR A 86 3.67 -8.88 0.43
C THR A 86 4.32 -8.19 1.61
N VAL A 87 3.87 -6.99 1.97
CA VAL A 87 4.48 -6.18 3.03
C VAL A 87 3.56 -6.13 4.25
N ILE A 88 2.33 -5.64 4.08
CA ILE A 88 1.47 -5.31 5.22
C ILE A 88 0.97 -6.57 5.91
N TYR A 89 0.35 -7.50 5.17
CA TYR A 89 -0.16 -8.74 5.74
C TYR A 89 0.97 -9.62 6.30
N ARG A 90 2.14 -9.62 5.67
CA ARG A 90 3.32 -10.32 6.22
C ARG A 90 3.84 -9.70 7.51
N ALA A 91 3.87 -8.37 7.59
CA ALA A 91 4.23 -7.69 8.83
C ALA A 91 3.21 -7.96 9.94
N VAL A 92 1.91 -7.96 9.62
CA VAL A 92 0.84 -8.31 10.57
C VAL A 92 1.00 -9.75 11.05
N GLU A 93 1.15 -10.72 10.14
CA GLU A 93 1.35 -12.13 10.46
C GLU A 93 2.58 -12.34 11.36
N LEU A 94 3.69 -11.66 11.07
CA LEU A 94 4.89 -11.70 11.89
C LEU A 94 4.65 -11.14 13.30
N LEU A 95 3.96 -10.01 13.40
CA LEU A 95 3.64 -9.39 14.69
C LEU A 95 2.72 -10.28 15.52
N GLU A 96 1.66 -10.81 14.92
CA GLU A 96 0.67 -11.67 15.59
C GLU A 96 1.27 -13.02 16.01
N SER A 97 2.17 -13.59 15.21
CA SER A 97 2.84 -14.86 15.56
C SER A 97 3.92 -14.70 16.64
N THR A 98 4.57 -13.53 16.70
CA THR A 98 5.70 -13.28 17.62
C THR A 98 5.26 -12.77 18.99
N PHE A 99 4.23 -11.93 19.03
CA PHE A 99 3.84 -11.22 20.24
C PHE A 99 2.46 -11.65 20.73
N GLN A 100 2.32 -11.77 22.05
CA GLN A 100 1.00 -11.90 22.64
C GLN A 100 0.15 -10.64 22.38
N PRO A 101 -1.17 -10.77 22.16
CA PRO A 101 -2.05 -9.64 21.85
C PRO A 101 -1.95 -8.48 22.85
N ASP A 102 -1.83 -8.77 24.15
CA ASP A 102 -1.70 -7.76 25.19
C ASP A 102 -0.39 -6.96 25.08
N ARG A 103 0.68 -7.60 24.59
CA ARG A 103 1.95 -6.94 24.37
C ARG A 103 1.91 -6.07 23.12
N LEU A 104 1.28 -6.54 22.04
CA LEU A 104 1.06 -5.73 20.83
C LEU A 104 0.25 -4.46 21.13
N ARG A 105 -0.86 -4.58 21.86
CA ARG A 105 -1.71 -3.43 22.26
C ARG A 105 -0.97 -2.41 23.11
N LYS A 106 -0.01 -2.83 23.94
CA LYS A 106 0.85 -1.93 24.73
C LYS A 106 1.92 -1.25 23.89
N MET A 107 2.40 -1.90 22.83
CA MET A 107 3.44 -1.36 21.94
C MET A 107 2.86 -0.40 20.90
N ILE A 108 1.66 -0.68 20.41
CA ILE A 108 0.95 0.13 19.43
C ILE A 108 -0.35 0.59 20.11
N PRO A 109 -0.29 1.64 20.94
CA PRO A 109 -1.50 2.19 21.55
C PRO A 109 -2.40 2.68 20.42
N ALA A 110 -3.71 2.40 20.54
CA ALA A 110 -4.69 3.01 19.67
C ALA A 110 -4.53 4.55 19.75
N PRO A 111 -4.64 5.28 18.62
CA PRO A 111 -4.66 6.72 18.69
C PRO A 111 -5.82 7.15 19.62
N PRO A 112 -5.65 8.23 20.41
CA PRO A 112 -6.76 8.78 21.17
C PRO A 112 -7.86 9.18 20.18
N ASP A 113 -8.99 8.49 20.31
CA ASP A 113 -10.29 8.79 19.73
C ASP A 113 -10.43 8.80 18.20
N ALA A 114 -10.71 7.62 17.64
CA ALA A 114 -11.49 7.51 16.40
C ALA A 114 -13.02 7.69 16.65
N ASP A 115 -13.44 7.78 17.91
CA ASP A 115 -14.83 7.89 18.35
C ASP A 115 -15.18 9.27 18.97
N GLN A 116 -14.31 10.28 18.85
CA GLN A 116 -14.72 11.66 19.15
C GLN A 116 -15.54 12.19 17.96
N ASP A 117 -16.77 11.68 17.83
CA ASP A 117 -17.84 12.45 17.21
C ASP A 117 -17.86 13.80 17.94
N LEU A 118 -17.57 14.88 17.21
CA LEU A 118 -17.78 16.24 17.70
C LEU A 118 -19.18 16.28 18.31
N SER A 119 -19.28 16.68 19.58
CA SER A 119 -20.59 16.75 20.21
C SER A 119 -21.48 17.72 19.41
N ASP A 120 -22.80 17.49 19.38
CA ASP A 120 -23.75 18.39 18.70
C ASP A 120 -23.56 19.86 19.11
N ALA A 121 -23.08 20.10 20.34
CA ALA A 121 -22.75 21.42 20.85
C ALA A 121 -21.51 22.06 20.18
N GLU A 122 -20.48 21.27 19.89
CA GLU A 122 -19.29 21.73 19.17
C GLU A 122 -19.59 21.96 17.68
N VAL A 123 -20.41 21.10 17.07
CA VAL A 123 -20.91 21.31 15.70
C VAL A 123 -21.75 22.59 15.63
N ALA A 124 -22.64 22.82 16.60
CA ALA A 124 -23.43 24.05 16.69
C ALA A 124 -22.55 25.29 16.89
N ALA A 125 -21.50 25.20 17.71
CA ALA A 125 -20.56 26.30 17.91
C ALA A 125 -19.76 26.63 16.64
N MET A 126 -19.43 25.64 15.81
CA MET A 126 -18.78 25.88 14.50
C MET A 126 -19.73 26.52 13.50
N VAL A 127 -21.02 26.16 13.52
CA VAL A 127 -22.05 26.77 12.66
C VAL A 127 -22.32 28.23 13.07
N ASP A 128 -22.33 28.53 14.37
CA ASP A 128 -22.52 29.89 14.90
C ASP A 128 -21.29 30.80 14.63
N ALA A 129 -20.11 30.20 14.49
CA ALA A 129 -18.86 30.90 14.16
C ALA A 129 -18.68 31.20 12.66
N LEU A 130 -19.59 30.77 11.78
CA LEU A 130 -19.53 31.10 10.36
C LEU A 130 -20.00 32.56 10.15
N PRO A 131 -19.24 33.39 9.39
CA PRO A 131 -19.68 34.75 9.11
C PRO A 131 -20.98 34.73 8.29
N PRO A 132 -21.92 35.66 8.52
CA PRO A 132 -23.15 35.71 7.74
C PRO A 132 -22.82 35.90 6.27
N THR A 133 -23.34 35.01 5.42
CA THR A 133 -23.29 35.17 3.97
C THR A 133 -24.00 36.47 3.63
N VAL A 134 -23.25 37.44 3.09
CA VAL A 134 -23.81 38.68 2.55
C VAL A 134 -24.73 38.32 1.39
N THR A 135 -26.03 38.26 1.65
CA THR A 135 -27.05 38.30 0.61
C THR A 135 -26.88 39.62 -0.12
N ALA A 136 -26.28 39.56 -1.31
CA ALA A 136 -26.28 40.65 -2.26
C ALA A 136 -27.75 40.98 -2.57
N THR A 137 -28.19 42.14 -2.10
CA THR A 137 -29.43 42.78 -2.51
C THR A 137 -29.40 42.96 -4.02
N ALA A 138 -30.27 42.25 -4.73
CA ALA A 138 -30.70 42.64 -6.06
C ALA A 138 -31.48 43.96 -5.92
N SER A 139 -30.85 45.08 -6.26
CA SER A 139 -31.54 46.34 -6.52
C SER A 139 -31.99 46.34 -7.97
N ASN A 140 -33.30 46.50 -8.18
CA ASN A 140 -33.89 46.99 -9.40
C ASN A 140 -34.50 48.37 -9.13
#